data_AF-A0A0Q4U171-F1
#
_entry.id   AF-A0A0Q4U171-F1
#
_cell.length_a   1.000
_cell.length_b   1.000
_cell.length_c   1.000
_cell.angle_alpha   90.00
_cell.angle_beta   90.00
_cell.angle_gamma   90.00
#
_symmetry.space_group_name_H-M   'P 1'
#
loop_
_entity.id
_entity.type
_entity.pdbx_description
1 polymer ?
#
loop_
_entity_poly.entity_id
_entity_poly.type
_entity_poly.pdbx_seq_one_letter_code
_entity_poly.pdbx_strand_id
1 'polypeptide(L)'
;MFDEKVARAVLVAMALLVSAPAQALSMNDPLTEWTKGAAMDRMQIASRLGKSFNSISESFTAGYFLKCIDDVAAYGNAKAAKIEDAMRECVAARMPRSPDAE
;
A
#
# COMPACT_ATOMS: atom_id res chain seq x y z
N MET A 1 1.24 -46.63 -24.22
CA MET A 1 -0.09 -46.37 -23.64
C MET A 1 0.13 -45.50 -22.41
N PHE A 2 0.25 -44.19 -22.60
CA PHE A 2 0.41 -43.27 -21.47
C PHE A 2 -0.94 -43.19 -20.77
N ASP A 3 -0.95 -43.59 -19.51
CA ASP A 3 -2.13 -43.81 -18.70
C ASP A 3 -2.87 -42.47 -18.48
N GLU A 4 -4.11 -42.39 -18.97
CA GLU A 4 -4.94 -41.19 -18.93
C GLU A 4 -5.17 -40.67 -17.50
N LYS A 5 -5.05 -41.55 -16.48
CA LYS A 5 -5.15 -41.17 -15.07
C LYS A 5 -3.90 -40.45 -14.60
N VAL A 6 -2.72 -40.83 -15.10
CA VAL A 6 -1.46 -40.12 -14.81
C VAL A 6 -1.52 -38.70 -15.37
N ALA A 7 -2.01 -38.53 -16.60
CA ALA A 7 -2.19 -37.20 -17.20
C ALA A 7 -3.16 -36.32 -16.41
N ARG A 8 -4.30 -36.89 -15.96
CA ARG A 8 -5.25 -36.18 -15.09
C ARG A 8 -4.67 -35.84 -13.73
N ALA A 9 -3.92 -36.75 -13.10
CA ALA A 9 -3.30 -36.52 -11.81
C ALA A 9 -2.26 -35.39 -11.87
N VAL A 10 -1.47 -35.34 -12.94
CA VAL A 10 -0.48 -34.26 -13.17
C VAL A 10 -1.18 -32.91 -13.39
N LEU A 11 -2.26 -32.86 -14.18
CA LEU A 11 -3.03 -31.62 -14.40
C LEU A 11 -3.67 -31.08 -13.10
N VAL A 12 -4.21 -31.96 -12.25
CA VAL A 12 -4.77 -31.57 -10.96
C VAL A 12 -3.68 -31.09 -9.99
N ALA A 13 -2.53 -31.76 -9.98
CA ALA A 13 -1.39 -31.35 -9.14
C ALA A 13 -0.82 -29.99 -9.56
N MET A 14 -0.80 -29.67 -10.87
CA MET A 14 -0.34 -28.38 -11.37
C MET A 14 -1.32 -27.24 -11.05
N ALA A 15 -2.64 -27.50 -11.02
CA ALA A 15 -3.63 -26.48 -10.66
C ALA A 15 -3.54 -26.04 -9.19
N LEU A 16 -3.05 -26.91 -8.30
CA LEU A 16 -2.90 -26.61 -6.86
C LEU A 16 -1.65 -25.78 -6.53
N LEU A 17 -0.75 -25.56 -7.50
CA LEU A 17 0.46 -24.73 -7.34
C LEU A 17 0.25 -23.27 -7.78
N VAL A 18 -0.96 -22.89 -8.17
CA VAL A 18 -1.33 -21.48 -8.35
C VAL A 18 -1.43 -20.86 -6.96
N SER A 19 -0.32 -20.33 -6.47
CA SER A 19 -0.33 -19.38 -5.37
C SER A 19 -1.24 -18.22 -5.77
N ALA A 20 -2.35 -18.06 -5.06
CA ALA A 20 -3.17 -16.86 -5.18
C ALA A 20 -2.25 -15.64 -5.00
N PRO A 21 -2.35 -14.60 -5.85
CA PRO A 21 -1.56 -13.39 -5.63
C PRO A 21 -1.90 -12.88 -4.23
N ALA A 22 -0.88 -12.68 -3.40
CA ALA A 22 -1.04 -11.91 -2.17
C ALA A 22 -1.74 -10.61 -2.58
N GLN A 23 -2.93 -10.36 -2.02
CA GLN A 23 -3.71 -9.18 -2.37
C GLN A 23 -2.85 -7.97 -2.04
N ALA A 24 -2.36 -7.31 -3.09
CA ALA A 24 -1.47 -6.18 -2.93
C ALA A 24 -2.21 -5.08 -2.18
N LEU A 25 -1.57 -4.52 -1.15
CA LEU A 25 -2.10 -3.42 -0.38
C LEU A 25 -2.54 -2.27 -1.32
N SER A 26 -3.73 -1.75 -1.11
CA SER A 26 -4.38 -0.74 -1.95
C SER A 26 -4.64 0.55 -1.18
N MET A 27 -4.66 1.69 -1.86
CA MET A 27 -4.95 3.00 -1.24
C MET A 27 -6.34 3.08 -0.60
N ASN A 28 -7.27 2.22 -1.03
CA ASN A 28 -8.62 2.14 -0.47
C ASN A 28 -8.71 1.24 0.78
N ASP A 29 -7.64 0.51 1.10
CA ASP A 29 -7.62 -0.33 2.29
C ASP A 29 -7.49 0.53 3.56
N PRO A 30 -8.05 0.06 4.69
CA PRO A 30 -7.93 0.76 5.95
C PRO A 30 -6.50 0.69 6.50
N LEU A 31 -6.13 1.65 7.35
CA LEU A 31 -4.80 1.69 7.98
C LEU A 31 -4.50 0.46 8.86
N THR A 32 -5.52 -0.29 9.31
CA THR A 32 -5.29 -1.61 9.92
C THR A 32 -4.60 -2.59 8.97
N GLU A 33 -4.91 -2.55 7.68
CA GLU A 33 -4.26 -3.43 6.71
C GLU A 33 -2.89 -2.90 6.33
N TRP A 34 -2.67 -1.58 6.35
CA TRP A 34 -1.34 -1.00 6.23
C TRP A 34 -0.38 -1.56 7.30
N THR A 35 -0.79 -1.55 8.57
CA THR A 35 0.05 -2.02 9.68
C THR A 35 0.32 -3.52 9.67
N LYS A 36 -0.60 -4.32 9.11
CA LYS A 36 -0.43 -5.78 8.92
C LYS A 36 0.32 -6.13 7.62
N GLY A 37 0.30 -5.23 6.65
CA GLY A 37 0.83 -5.46 5.31
C GLY A 37 2.35 -5.66 5.27
N ALA A 38 2.81 -6.40 4.26
CA ALA A 38 4.22 -6.62 4.05
C ALA A 38 4.96 -5.29 3.87
N ALA A 39 6.19 -5.19 4.38
CA ALA A 39 7.01 -3.98 4.24
C ALA A 39 7.20 -3.58 2.77
N MET A 40 7.29 -4.57 1.86
CA MET A 40 7.40 -4.34 0.43
C MET A 40 6.16 -3.67 -0.17
N ASP A 41 4.95 -4.05 0.25
CA ASP A 41 3.71 -3.47 -0.28
C ASP A 41 3.56 -2.00 0.14
N ARG A 42 3.84 -1.72 1.42
CA ARG A 42 3.89 -0.37 1.96
C ARG A 42 4.90 0.50 1.21
N MET A 43 6.10 -0.03 0.97
CA MET A 43 7.15 0.64 0.21
C MET A 43 6.74 0.90 -1.24
N GLN A 44 6.02 -0.02 -1.88
CA GLN A 44 5.51 0.20 -3.24
C GLN A 44 4.51 1.34 -3.31
N ILE A 45 3.54 1.40 -2.38
CA ILE A 45 2.60 2.51 -2.29
C ILE A 45 3.36 3.82 -2.05
N ALA A 46 4.23 3.86 -1.04
CA ALA A 46 4.99 5.06 -0.70
C ALA A 46 5.87 5.54 -1.87
N SER A 47 6.47 4.61 -2.64
CA SER A 47 7.24 4.94 -3.83
C SER A 47 6.39 5.53 -4.96
N ARG A 48 5.17 5.02 -5.14
CA ARG A 48 4.22 5.59 -6.12
C ARG A 48 3.82 7.00 -5.70
N LEU A 49 3.48 7.20 -4.44
CA LEU A 49 3.14 8.51 -3.88
C LEU A 49 4.31 9.50 -4.03
N GLY A 50 5.52 9.10 -3.66
CA GLY A 50 6.70 9.95 -3.84
C GLY A 50 6.86 10.42 -5.29
N LYS A 51 6.77 9.50 -6.25
CA LYS A 51 6.83 9.84 -7.69
C LYS A 51 5.70 10.79 -8.11
N SER A 52 4.48 10.57 -7.62
CA SER A 52 3.31 11.39 -7.97
C SER A 52 3.38 12.81 -7.43
N PHE A 53 3.98 13.01 -6.24
CA PHE A 53 4.00 14.31 -5.56
C PHE A 53 5.35 15.04 -5.68
N ASN A 54 6.41 14.40 -6.20
CA ASN A 54 7.73 15.01 -6.36
C ASN A 54 7.72 16.27 -7.24
N SER A 55 6.80 16.37 -8.20
CA SER A 55 6.64 17.58 -9.04
C SER A 55 6.06 18.78 -8.28
N ILE A 56 5.38 18.54 -7.16
CA ILE A 56 4.82 19.59 -6.29
C ILE A 56 5.90 20.09 -5.32
N SER A 57 6.67 19.16 -4.75
CA SER A 57 7.83 19.47 -3.91
C SER A 57 8.77 18.29 -3.85
N GLU A 58 10.08 18.54 -3.96
CA GLU A 58 11.14 17.53 -3.80
C GLU A 58 11.18 16.92 -2.39
N SER A 59 10.48 17.53 -1.43
CA SER A 59 10.30 16.98 -0.08
C SER A 59 9.35 15.76 -0.04
N PHE A 60 8.48 15.59 -1.05
CA PHE A 60 7.56 14.47 -1.13
C PHE A 60 8.26 13.20 -1.61
N THR A 61 9.08 12.62 -0.74
CA THR A 61 9.83 11.39 -1.03
C THR A 61 9.04 10.14 -0.65
N ALA A 62 9.47 8.97 -1.16
CA ALA A 62 8.93 7.70 -0.72
C ALA A 62 9.11 7.48 0.79
N GLY A 63 10.28 7.84 1.32
CA GLY A 63 10.56 7.75 2.76
C GLY A 63 9.65 8.65 3.59
N TYR A 64 9.32 9.85 3.07
CA TYR A 64 8.37 10.75 3.70
C TYR A 64 6.98 10.11 3.84
N PHE A 65 6.41 9.61 2.74
CA PHE A 65 5.09 9.00 2.77
C PHE A 65 5.03 7.73 3.62
N LEU A 66 6.06 6.88 3.54
CA LEU A 66 6.11 5.68 4.36
C LEU A 66 6.05 6.03 5.85
N LYS A 67 6.93 6.94 6.29
CA LYS A 67 7.00 7.35 7.68
C LYS A 67 5.72 8.05 8.13
N CYS A 68 5.22 8.98 7.34
CA CYS A 68 4.03 9.75 7.73
C CYS A 68 2.79 8.85 7.83
N ILE A 69 2.58 7.90 6.89
CA ILE A 69 1.45 6.97 6.96
C ILE A 69 1.60 6.00 8.15
N ASP A 70 2.82 5.54 8.46
CA ASP A 70 3.09 4.74 9.67
C ASP A 70 2.75 5.53 10.94
N ASP A 71 3.15 6.81 11.02
CA ASP A 71 2.84 7.68 12.16
C ASP A 71 1.33 7.91 12.30
N VAL A 72 0.60 8.13 11.18
CA VAL A 72 -0.87 8.27 11.19
C VAL A 72 -1.56 6.98 11.61
N ALA A 73 -1.09 5.82 11.13
CA ALA A 73 -1.66 4.52 11.46
C ALA A 73 -1.48 4.15 12.95
N ALA A 74 -0.50 4.75 13.62
CA ALA A 74 -0.29 4.58 15.06
C ALA A 74 -1.35 5.31 15.91
N TYR A 75 -2.08 6.28 15.35
CA TYR A 75 -3.16 6.95 16.07
C TYR A 75 -4.33 6.00 16.30
N GLY A 76 -4.71 5.81 17.57
CA GLY A 76 -5.73 4.82 17.98
C GLY A 76 -7.08 4.97 17.26
N ASN A 77 -7.46 6.19 16.90
CA ASN A 77 -8.73 6.49 16.22
C ASN A 77 -8.65 6.43 14.68
N ALA A 78 -7.45 6.35 14.09
CA ALA A 78 -7.26 6.42 12.65
C ALA A 78 -7.34 5.05 11.95
N LYS A 79 -7.44 3.95 12.71
CA LYS A 79 -7.37 2.57 12.20
C LYS A 79 -8.36 2.27 11.07
N ALA A 80 -9.56 2.85 11.11
CA ALA A 80 -10.59 2.67 10.10
C ALA A 80 -10.47 3.63 8.90
N ALA A 81 -9.62 4.64 8.99
CA ALA A 81 -9.36 5.55 7.88
C ALA A 81 -8.63 4.82 6.75
N LYS A 82 -8.83 5.26 5.52
CA LYS A 82 -8.15 4.67 4.36
C LYS A 82 -6.72 5.17 4.27
N ILE A 83 -5.87 4.40 3.61
CA ILE A 83 -4.49 4.82 3.30
C ILE A 83 -4.48 6.12 2.50
N GLU A 84 -5.45 6.33 1.60
CA GLU A 84 -5.60 7.59 0.86
C GLU A 84 -5.89 8.80 1.77
N ASP A 85 -6.64 8.61 2.86
CA ASP A 85 -6.94 9.69 3.80
C ASP A 85 -5.69 10.07 4.61
N ALA A 86 -4.90 9.08 5.03
CA ALA A 86 -3.60 9.32 5.64
C ALA A 86 -2.63 10.04 4.69
N MET A 87 -2.61 9.66 3.41
CA MET A 87 -1.82 10.36 2.40
C MET A 87 -2.23 11.84 2.30
N ARG A 88 -3.54 12.14 2.28
CA ARG A 88 -4.01 13.54 2.25
C ARG A 88 -3.54 14.33 3.46
N GLU A 89 -3.63 13.74 4.66
CA GLU A 89 -3.11 14.35 5.88
C GLU A 89 -1.60 14.61 5.76
N CYS A 90 -0.83 13.64 5.26
CA CYS A 90 0.60 13.80 5.02
C CYS A 90 0.92 14.91 4.02
N VAL A 91 0.14 15.06 2.95
CA VAL A 91 0.32 16.18 2.02
C VAL A 91 0.01 17.50 2.70
N ALA A 92 -1.13 17.59 3.39
CA ALA A 92 -1.55 18.80 4.10
C ALA A 92 -0.56 19.22 5.20
N ALA A 93 0.05 18.27 5.90
CA ALA A 93 1.04 18.53 6.95
C ALA A 93 2.37 19.05 6.40
N ARG A 94 2.72 18.72 5.15
CA ARG A 94 3.99 19.14 4.52
C ARG A 94 3.87 20.38 3.65
N MET A 95 2.67 20.65 3.13
CA MET A 95 2.42 21.87 2.39
C MET A 95 2.54 23.06 3.35
N PRO A 96 3.21 24.15 2.96
CA PRO A 96 3.21 25.37 3.75
C PRO A 96 1.76 25.82 3.91
N ARG A 97 1.27 25.86 5.15
CA ARG A 97 0.02 26.56 5.46
C ARG A 97 0.29 28.02 5.13
N SER A 98 -0.30 28.56 4.07
CA SER A 98 -0.28 30.00 3.83
C SER A 98 -0.95 30.65 5.04
N PRO A 99 -0.28 31.51 5.82
CA PRO A 99 -0.85 32.14 7.00
C PRO A 99 -1.91 33.23 6.68
N ASP A 100 -2.32 33.38 5.42
CA ASP A 100 -3.18 34.49 4.95
C ASP A 100 -4.62 34.05 4.61
N ALA A 101 -5.18 33.11 5.35
CA ALA A 101 -6.61 32.82 5.32
C ALA A 101 -7.21 33.10 6.70
N GLU A 102 -7.21 34.39 7.06
CA GLU A 102 -7.98 34.97 8.16
C GLU A 102 -9.20 35.72 7.59
#